data_AF-B9A9W0-F1
#
_entry.id   AF-B9A9W0-F1
#
_cell.length_a   1.000
_cell.length_b   1.000
_cell.length_c   1.000
_cell.angle_alpha   90.00
_cell.angle_beta   90.00
_cell.angle_gamma   90.00
#
_symmetry.space_group_name_H-M   'P 1'
#
loop_
_entity.id
_entity.type
_entity.pdbx_description
1 polymer ?
#
loop_
_entity_poly.entity_id
_entity_poly.type
_entity_poly.pdbx_seq_one_letter_code
_entity_poly.pdbx_strand_id
1 'polypeptide(L)'
;MLGLLFLGLTARRDILHRRTKNVNPNSQVLGIPQHYGLFYAMGLALTMEGLMSACYHMCPNFSNFQFDTAYMYILAMLIMLKIYQTRHPDVNASAHSAYMVMAVVIFLGVLGVLYGNQIFWIIFTIFFLIMSVVLTVEIYYMGQWNIDLCLPRRIYHLIRTDGIGCFRPTYLERMLLLLIANLVNFTLAGYGIVKRPRDFSTFLLSIFMINLLMYTFFYVIMKLRHRERFQMLSLVYILLACVSWGCAIYFYLTRTTTWEVTPAKSRALNQPCVLLDFYDAHDVWHFLSSVSMFFSFMLLMYLDDDLSKRPRNQIFVF
;
A
#
# COMPACT_ATOMS: atom_id res chain seq x y z
N MET A 1 7.56 -15.88 -10.07
CA MET A 1 6.64 -17.05 -10.12
C MET A 1 5.39 -16.89 -9.25
N LEU A 2 5.49 -16.40 -8.01
CA LEU A 2 4.34 -16.23 -7.12
C LEU A 2 3.27 -15.24 -7.64
N GLY A 3 3.65 -14.21 -8.39
CA GLY A 3 2.70 -13.32 -9.07
C GLY A 3 1.81 -14.05 -10.10
N LEU A 4 2.40 -14.92 -10.93
CA LEU A 4 1.65 -15.75 -11.88
C LEU A 4 0.72 -16.74 -11.16
N LEU A 5 1.18 -17.32 -10.05
CA LEU A 5 0.35 -18.18 -9.21
C LEU A 5 -0.86 -17.40 -8.67
N PHE A 6 -0.64 -16.18 -8.15
CA PHE A 6 -1.70 -15.31 -7.67
C PHE A 6 -2.69 -14.93 -8.77
N LEU A 7 -2.22 -14.67 -10.00
CA LEU A 7 -3.08 -14.45 -11.16
C LEU A 7 -3.96 -15.67 -11.48
N GLY A 8 -3.38 -16.87 -11.46
CA GLY A 8 -4.14 -18.11 -11.67
C GLY A 8 -5.21 -18.34 -10.59
N LEU A 9 -4.87 -18.08 -9.32
CA LEU A 9 -5.82 -18.17 -8.21
C LEU A 9 -6.93 -17.12 -8.30
N THR A 10 -6.59 -15.89 -8.69
CA THR A 10 -7.55 -14.82 -8.97
C THR A 10 -8.50 -15.20 -10.09
N ALA A 11 -7.96 -15.75 -11.20
CA ALA A 11 -8.76 -16.21 -12.34
C ALA A 11 -9.74 -17.31 -11.96
N ARG A 12 -9.27 -18.32 -11.21
CA ARG A 12 -10.14 -19.38 -10.68
C ARG A 12 -11.28 -18.78 -9.85
N ARG A 13 -10.98 -17.82 -8.98
CA ARG A 13 -11.97 -17.21 -8.08
C ARG A 13 -12.97 -16.31 -8.81
N ASP A 14 -12.52 -15.54 -9.80
CA ASP A 14 -13.37 -14.74 -10.68
C ASP A 14 -14.36 -15.63 -11.46
N ILE A 15 -13.87 -16.72 -12.06
CA ILE A 15 -14.72 -17.70 -12.78
C ILE A 15 -15.79 -18.28 -11.83
N LEU A 16 -15.41 -18.71 -10.63
CA LEU A 16 -16.35 -19.23 -9.63
C LEU A 16 -17.38 -18.18 -9.22
N HIS A 17 -16.95 -16.93 -9.00
CA HIS A 17 -17.84 -15.83 -8.64
C HIS A 17 -18.87 -15.54 -9.75
N ARG A 18 -18.42 -15.46 -11.02
CA ARG A 18 -19.32 -15.27 -12.17
C ARG A 18 -20.33 -16.39 -12.32
N ARG A 19 -19.91 -17.65 -12.11
CA ARG A 19 -20.83 -18.81 -12.12
C ARG A 19 -21.90 -18.69 -11.03
N THR A 20 -21.51 -18.36 -9.80
CA THR A 20 -22.46 -18.18 -8.69
C THR A 20 -23.45 -17.04 -8.97
N LYS A 21 -22.97 -15.92 -9.53
CA LYS A 21 -23.80 -14.77 -9.89
C LYS A 21 -24.83 -15.11 -10.98
N ASN A 22 -24.45 -15.95 -11.96
CA ASN A 22 -25.36 -16.41 -13.01
C ASN A 22 -26.43 -17.35 -12.49
N VAL A 23 -26.11 -18.19 -11.50
CA VAL A 23 -27.06 -19.14 -10.90
C VAL A 23 -28.01 -18.46 -9.91
N ASN A 24 -27.53 -17.48 -9.14
CA ASN A 24 -28.33 -16.80 -8.14
C ASN A 24 -28.16 -15.26 -8.22
N PRO A 25 -29.03 -14.55 -8.96
CA PRO A 25 -28.96 -13.09 -9.10
C PRO A 25 -29.09 -12.35 -7.76
N ASN A 26 -29.79 -12.93 -6.77
CA ASN A 26 -29.94 -12.33 -5.44
C ASN A 26 -28.61 -12.28 -4.66
N SER A 27 -27.56 -12.98 -5.12
CA SER A 27 -26.21 -12.84 -4.56
C SER A 27 -25.63 -11.42 -4.72
N GLN A 28 -26.24 -10.56 -5.55
CA GLN A 28 -25.80 -9.17 -5.73
C GLN A 28 -26.05 -8.28 -4.52
N VAL A 29 -26.97 -8.64 -3.62
CA VAL A 29 -27.33 -7.87 -2.41
C VAL A 29 -26.54 -8.34 -1.18
N LEU A 30 -25.86 -9.49 -1.29
CA LEU A 30 -25.09 -10.11 -0.23
C LEU A 30 -23.59 -9.80 -0.39
N GLY A 31 -22.92 -9.63 0.74
CA GLY A 31 -21.48 -9.43 0.83
C GLY A 31 -20.96 -8.13 0.19
N ILE A 32 -19.65 -8.02 0.25
CA ILE A 32 -18.89 -6.92 -0.34
C ILE A 32 -18.82 -7.11 -1.86
N PRO A 33 -19.11 -6.08 -2.67
CA PRO A 33 -18.91 -6.11 -4.13
C PRO A 33 -17.49 -6.55 -4.50
N GLN A 34 -17.38 -7.58 -5.33
CA GLN A 34 -16.09 -8.11 -5.76
C GLN A 34 -15.68 -7.50 -7.10
N HIS A 35 -14.61 -6.70 -7.08
CA HIS A 35 -13.95 -6.18 -8.27
C HIS A 35 -12.62 -6.90 -8.49
N TYR A 36 -12.64 -7.97 -9.29
CA TYR A 36 -11.43 -8.78 -9.56
C TYR A 36 -10.39 -8.06 -10.41
N GLY A 37 -10.76 -7.02 -11.15
CA GLY A 37 -9.84 -6.22 -11.97
C GLY A 37 -8.62 -5.71 -11.20
N LEU A 38 -8.83 -5.26 -9.96
CA LEU A 38 -7.73 -4.77 -9.12
C LEU A 38 -6.82 -5.90 -8.63
N PHE A 39 -7.37 -7.09 -8.35
CA PHE A 39 -6.55 -8.27 -8.01
C PHE A 39 -5.71 -8.73 -9.21
N TYR A 40 -6.24 -8.68 -10.44
CA TYR A 40 -5.43 -8.95 -11.63
C TYR A 40 -4.30 -7.92 -11.79
N ALA A 41 -4.58 -6.63 -11.58
CA ALA A 41 -3.55 -5.58 -11.61
C ALA A 41 -2.46 -5.82 -10.56
N MET A 42 -2.84 -6.17 -9.33
CA MET A 42 -1.91 -6.55 -8.26
C MET A 42 -1.06 -7.76 -8.64
N GLY A 43 -1.65 -8.82 -9.21
CA GLY A 43 -0.92 -10.02 -9.64
C GLY A 43 0.05 -9.78 -10.78
N LEU A 44 -0.33 -8.92 -11.74
CA LEU A 44 0.55 -8.50 -12.82
C LEU A 44 1.70 -7.66 -12.28
N ALA A 45 1.42 -6.67 -11.42
CA ALA A 45 2.42 -5.85 -10.77
C ALA A 45 3.41 -6.71 -9.96
N LEU A 46 2.93 -7.73 -9.23
CA LEU A 46 3.78 -8.64 -8.46
C LEU A 46 4.66 -9.52 -9.36
N THR A 47 4.17 -9.87 -10.55
CA THR A 47 4.95 -10.60 -11.55
C THR A 47 6.05 -9.72 -12.14
N MET A 48 5.69 -8.47 -12.48
CA MET A 48 6.63 -7.49 -13.03
C MET A 48 7.68 -7.07 -12.01
N GLU A 49 7.31 -6.90 -10.75
CA GLU A 49 8.25 -6.67 -9.64
C GLU A 49 9.30 -7.77 -9.57
N GLY A 50 8.88 -9.04 -9.56
CA GLY A 50 9.83 -10.16 -9.54
C GLY A 50 10.74 -10.21 -10.77
N LEU A 51 10.26 -9.75 -11.94
CA LEU A 51 11.07 -9.67 -13.16
C LEU A 51 12.08 -8.51 -13.07
N MET A 52 11.64 -7.32 -12.65
CA MET A 52 12.49 -6.13 -12.56
C MET A 52 13.54 -6.27 -11.45
N SER A 53 13.17 -6.86 -10.32
CA SER A 53 14.09 -7.22 -9.26
C SER A 53 15.17 -8.19 -9.75
N ALA A 54 14.78 -9.24 -10.48
CA ALA A 54 15.75 -10.17 -11.07
C ALA A 54 16.67 -9.46 -12.08
N CYS A 55 16.14 -8.57 -12.94
CA CYS A 55 16.95 -7.78 -13.86
C CYS A 55 17.95 -6.87 -13.15
N TYR A 56 17.56 -6.25 -12.03
CA TYR A 56 18.44 -5.41 -11.21
C TYR A 56 19.57 -6.23 -10.58
N HIS A 57 19.26 -7.38 -9.98
CA HIS A 57 20.29 -8.22 -9.36
C HIS A 57 21.20 -8.93 -10.37
N MET A 58 20.72 -9.19 -11.59
CA MET A 58 21.56 -9.69 -12.68
C MET A 58 22.49 -8.61 -13.26
N CYS A 59 21.99 -7.38 -13.42
CA CYS A 59 22.76 -6.25 -13.97
C CYS A 59 22.44 -4.96 -13.19
N PRO A 60 23.19 -4.69 -12.10
CA PRO A 60 22.92 -3.55 -11.23
C PRO A 60 23.28 -2.25 -11.95
N ASN A 61 22.27 -1.46 -12.28
CA ASN A 61 22.43 -0.12 -12.82
C ASN A 61 21.27 0.77 -12.39
N PHE A 62 21.42 2.08 -12.62
CA PHE A 62 20.45 3.08 -12.19
C PHE A 62 19.06 2.85 -12.78
N SER A 63 18.98 2.52 -14.07
CA SER A 63 17.69 2.31 -14.74
C SER A 63 16.95 1.11 -14.16
N ASN A 64 17.65 -0.02 -13.96
CA ASN A 64 17.06 -1.22 -13.40
C ASN A 64 16.60 -1.01 -11.95
N PHE A 65 17.39 -0.28 -11.15
CA PHE A 65 17.00 0.08 -9.79
C PHE A 65 15.71 0.92 -9.76
N GLN A 66 15.57 1.87 -10.68
CA GLN A 66 14.35 2.68 -10.78
C GLN A 66 13.14 1.87 -11.22
N PHE A 67 13.30 0.95 -12.18
CA PHE A 67 12.19 0.09 -12.60
C PHE A 67 11.74 -0.87 -11.50
N ASP A 68 12.68 -1.46 -10.77
CA ASP A 68 12.39 -2.30 -9.60
C ASP A 68 11.60 -1.50 -8.55
N THR A 69 12.14 -0.37 -8.10
CA THR A 69 11.48 0.44 -7.08
C THR A 69 10.14 1.02 -7.54
N ALA A 70 9.97 1.33 -8.82
CA ALA A 70 8.70 1.81 -9.36
C ALA A 70 7.56 0.79 -9.20
N TYR A 71 7.84 -0.49 -9.42
CA TYR A 71 6.84 -1.54 -9.21
C TYR A 71 6.53 -1.78 -7.72
N MET A 72 7.50 -1.59 -6.83
CA MET A 72 7.24 -1.53 -5.38
C MET A 72 6.24 -0.40 -5.02
N TYR A 73 6.38 0.80 -5.59
CA TYR A 73 5.42 1.89 -5.38
C TYR A 73 4.02 1.53 -5.90
N ILE A 74 3.96 0.99 -7.12
CA ILE A 74 2.69 0.56 -7.74
C ILE A 74 2.01 -0.49 -6.86
N LEU A 75 2.76 -1.49 -6.37
CA LEU A 75 2.24 -2.52 -5.48
C LEU A 75 1.66 -1.91 -4.20
N ALA A 76 2.41 -1.05 -3.52
CA ALA A 76 1.93 -0.41 -2.29
C ALA A 76 0.65 0.41 -2.53
N MET A 77 0.60 1.19 -3.61
CA MET A 77 -0.57 1.96 -3.98
C MET A 77 -1.78 1.09 -4.34
N LEU A 78 -1.59 0.02 -5.12
CA LEU A 78 -2.65 -0.91 -5.49
C LEU A 78 -3.22 -1.64 -4.27
N ILE A 79 -2.37 -2.05 -3.32
CA ILE A 79 -2.83 -2.69 -2.08
C ILE A 79 -3.64 -1.70 -1.23
N MET A 80 -3.15 -0.47 -1.05
CA MET A 80 -3.90 0.57 -0.31
C MET A 80 -5.25 0.86 -0.98
N LEU A 81 -5.26 1.03 -2.31
CA LEU A 81 -6.49 1.23 -3.08
C LEU A 81 -7.44 0.04 -2.91
N LYS A 82 -6.92 -1.19 -2.88
CA LYS A 82 -7.73 -2.39 -2.71
C LYS A 82 -8.36 -2.47 -1.33
N ILE A 83 -7.60 -2.18 -0.27
CA ILE A 83 -8.13 -2.12 1.10
C ILE A 83 -9.25 -1.07 1.18
N TYR A 84 -9.03 0.11 0.58
CA TYR A 84 -10.00 1.20 0.59
C TYR A 84 -11.30 0.86 -0.14
N GLN A 85 -11.20 0.36 -1.38
CA GLN A 85 -12.35 -0.04 -2.19
C GLN A 85 -13.18 -1.18 -1.55
N THR A 86 -12.56 -2.00 -0.69
CA THR A 86 -13.26 -3.13 -0.06
C THR A 86 -14.37 -2.65 0.88
N ARG A 87 -14.23 -1.49 1.52
CA ARG A 87 -15.29 -0.90 2.38
C ARG A 87 -16.03 0.26 1.72
N HIS A 88 -15.45 0.85 0.67
CA HIS A 88 -16.04 1.96 -0.07
C HIS A 88 -16.21 1.61 -1.55
N PRO A 89 -17.06 0.62 -1.90
CA PRO A 89 -17.23 0.21 -3.29
C PRO A 89 -17.84 1.31 -4.18
N ASP A 90 -18.57 2.25 -3.57
CA ASP A 90 -19.19 3.37 -4.28
C ASP A 90 -18.19 4.49 -4.61
N VAL A 91 -17.06 4.54 -3.91
CA VAL A 91 -15.96 5.50 -4.14
C VAL A 91 -14.89 4.82 -4.99
N ASN A 92 -15.26 4.51 -6.23
CA ASN A 92 -14.34 3.88 -7.17
C ASN A 92 -13.54 4.96 -7.93
N ALA A 93 -12.24 5.06 -7.65
CA ALA A 93 -11.33 5.84 -8.48
C ALA A 93 -11.34 5.28 -9.92
N SER A 94 -11.52 6.14 -10.91
CA SER A 94 -11.44 5.71 -12.30
C SER A 94 -10.04 5.16 -12.58
N ALA A 95 -9.93 4.14 -13.44
CA ALA A 95 -8.64 3.54 -13.75
C ALA A 95 -7.64 4.60 -14.27
N HIS A 96 -8.12 5.55 -15.07
CA HIS A 96 -7.31 6.66 -15.58
C HIS A 96 -6.77 7.56 -14.46
N SER A 97 -7.59 7.92 -13.46
CA SER A 97 -7.10 8.75 -12.36
C SER A 97 -6.09 8.00 -11.50
N ALA A 98 -6.33 6.72 -11.21
CA ALA A 98 -5.39 5.89 -10.45
C ALA A 98 -4.03 5.78 -11.16
N TYR A 99 -4.02 5.50 -12.47
CA TYR A 99 -2.78 5.42 -13.25
C TYR A 99 -2.06 6.77 -13.35
N MET A 100 -2.81 7.88 -13.44
CA MET A 100 -2.21 9.22 -13.46
C MET A 100 -1.49 9.52 -12.14
N VAL A 101 -2.11 9.19 -11.00
CA VAL A 101 -1.46 9.36 -9.68
C VAL A 101 -0.20 8.50 -9.59
N MET A 102 -0.24 7.24 -10.03
CA MET A 102 0.94 6.37 -10.05
C MET A 102 2.06 6.95 -10.95
N ALA A 103 1.71 7.46 -12.13
CA ALA A 103 2.68 8.07 -13.04
C ALA A 103 3.34 9.31 -12.43
N VAL A 104 2.56 10.18 -11.76
CA VAL A 104 3.10 11.35 -11.05
C VAL A 104 4.05 10.93 -9.93
N VAL A 105 3.69 9.90 -9.15
CA VAL A 105 4.55 9.36 -8.08
C VAL A 105 5.87 8.83 -8.63
N ILE A 106 5.83 8.04 -9.71
CA ILE A 106 7.03 7.50 -10.35
C ILE A 106 7.89 8.64 -10.91
N PHE A 107 7.28 9.63 -11.55
CA PHE A 107 7.98 10.80 -12.07
C PHE A 107 8.67 11.59 -10.95
N LEU A 108 7.98 11.82 -9.81
CA LEU A 108 8.58 12.44 -8.62
C LEU A 108 9.73 11.60 -8.06
N GLY A 109 9.60 10.26 -8.06
CA GLY A 109 10.67 9.33 -7.73
C GLY A 109 11.92 9.56 -8.57
N VAL A 110 11.77 9.54 -9.90
CA VAL A 110 12.87 9.75 -10.85
C VAL A 110 13.50 11.15 -10.69
N LEU A 111 12.67 12.19 -10.55
CA LEU A 111 13.17 13.55 -10.30
C LEU A 111 13.97 13.65 -9.01
N GLY A 112 13.51 13.02 -7.94
CA GLY A 112 14.20 13.08 -6.65
C GLY A 112 15.53 12.34 -6.66
N VAL A 113 15.66 11.29 -7.47
CA VAL A 113 16.94 10.59 -7.60
C VAL A 113 17.92 11.36 -8.51
N LEU A 114 17.45 11.96 -9.61
CA LEU A 114 18.30 12.70 -10.54
C LEU A 114 18.67 14.12 -10.04
N TYR A 115 17.72 14.80 -9.40
CA TYR A 115 17.80 16.22 -9.03
C TYR A 115 17.53 16.46 -7.54
N GLY A 116 17.98 15.56 -6.67
CA GLY A 116 17.80 15.57 -5.21
C GLY A 116 18.47 16.73 -4.45
N ASN A 117 18.43 17.94 -5.00
CA ASN A 117 18.95 19.18 -4.44
C ASN A 117 18.07 19.68 -3.27
N GLN A 118 18.58 20.63 -2.49
CA GLN A 118 17.83 21.22 -1.38
C GLN A 118 16.47 21.79 -1.80
N ILE A 119 16.41 22.43 -2.99
CA ILE A 119 15.18 22.99 -3.55
C ILE A 119 14.15 21.89 -3.81
N PHE A 120 14.57 20.77 -4.40
CA PHE A 120 13.67 19.63 -4.65
C PHE A 120 13.09 19.11 -3.32
N TRP A 121 13.92 18.93 -2.29
CA TRP A 121 13.46 18.48 -0.98
C TRP A 121 12.43 19.43 -0.34
N ILE A 122 12.63 20.75 -0.46
CA ILE A 122 11.66 21.74 0.05
C ILE A 122 10.33 21.63 -0.71
N ILE A 123 10.38 21.63 -2.05
CA ILE A 123 9.18 21.55 -2.90
C ILE A 123 8.43 20.23 -2.65
N PHE A 124 9.14 19.11 -2.63
CA PHE A 124 8.58 17.79 -2.36
C PHE A 124 7.92 17.75 -0.98
N THR A 125 8.56 18.29 0.05
CA THR A 125 8.03 18.30 1.42
C THR A 125 6.73 19.10 1.50
N ILE A 126 6.69 20.30 0.90
CA ILE A 126 5.48 21.14 0.84
C ILE A 126 4.36 20.40 0.11
N PHE A 127 4.67 19.85 -1.06
CA PHE A 127 3.71 19.07 -1.85
C PHE A 127 3.18 17.86 -1.07
N PHE A 128 4.06 17.09 -0.44
CA PHE A 128 3.69 15.91 0.35
C PHE A 128 2.80 16.25 1.55
N LEU A 129 3.11 17.32 2.30
CA LEU A 129 2.29 17.78 3.42
C LEU A 129 0.89 18.22 2.96
N ILE A 130 0.81 19.00 1.88
CA ILE A 130 -0.47 19.42 1.29
C ILE A 130 -1.28 18.20 0.86
N MET A 131 -0.67 17.27 0.12
CA MET A 131 -1.34 16.06 -0.35
C MET A 131 -1.79 15.16 0.81
N SER A 132 -1.01 15.03 1.88
CA SER A 132 -1.41 14.27 3.07
C SER A 132 -2.68 14.83 3.72
N VAL A 133 -2.80 16.16 3.82
CA VAL A 133 -3.98 16.82 4.36
C VAL A 133 -5.18 16.69 3.41
N VAL A 134 -4.99 16.90 2.11
CA VAL A 134 -6.05 16.74 1.11
C VAL A 134 -6.60 15.31 1.11
N LEU A 135 -5.72 14.31 1.03
CA LEU A 135 -6.13 12.90 1.06
C LEU A 135 -6.84 12.53 2.37
N THR A 136 -6.38 13.06 3.49
CA THR A 136 -7.03 12.85 4.79
C THR A 136 -8.48 13.30 4.78
N VAL A 137 -8.69 14.48 4.25
CA VAL A 137 -10.01 15.08 4.18
C VAL A 137 -10.90 14.30 3.21
N GLU A 138 -10.39 13.94 2.03
CA GLU A 138 -11.10 13.11 1.05
C GLU A 138 -11.54 11.77 1.68
N ILE A 139 -10.63 11.10 2.40
CA ILE A 139 -10.92 9.84 3.11
C ILE A 139 -11.95 10.06 4.23
N TYR A 140 -11.85 11.16 4.99
CA TYR A 140 -12.78 11.46 6.09
C TYR A 140 -14.22 11.68 5.60
N TYR A 141 -14.39 12.40 4.49
CA TYR A 141 -15.69 12.69 3.89
C TYR A 141 -16.11 11.69 2.80
N MET A 142 -15.47 10.52 2.73
CA MET A 142 -15.77 9.45 1.77
C MET A 142 -15.81 9.92 0.31
N GLY A 143 -14.94 10.85 -0.08
CA GLY A 143 -14.88 11.38 -1.46
C GLY A 143 -16.12 12.18 -1.90
N GLN A 144 -17.02 12.53 -0.97
CA GLN A 144 -18.18 13.39 -1.27
C GLN A 144 -17.83 14.88 -1.24
N TRP A 145 -16.57 15.22 -0.94
CA TRP A 145 -16.14 16.61 -0.85
C TRP A 145 -15.56 17.10 -2.17
N ASN A 146 -16.35 17.88 -2.91
CA ASN A 146 -15.84 18.55 -4.11
C ASN A 146 -14.99 19.77 -3.69
N ILE A 147 -13.71 19.75 -4.07
CA ILE A 147 -12.79 20.87 -3.87
C ILE A 147 -13.10 21.97 -4.92
N ASP A 148 -14.07 22.82 -4.64
CA ASP A 148 -14.40 23.99 -5.47
C ASP A 148 -13.56 25.22 -5.07
N LEU A 149 -13.27 26.14 -6.01
CA LEU A 149 -12.57 27.42 -5.72
C LEU A 149 -13.26 28.27 -4.62
N CYS A 150 -14.54 28.03 -4.36
CA CYS A 150 -15.32 28.69 -3.32
C CYS A 150 -15.20 28.05 -1.92
N LEU A 151 -14.42 26.96 -1.76
CA LEU A 151 -14.19 26.29 -0.46
C LEU A 151 -13.78 27.26 0.67
N PRO A 152 -12.83 28.18 0.47
CA PRO A 152 -12.37 29.05 1.54
C PRO A 152 -13.49 29.94 2.06
N ARG A 153 -14.37 30.41 1.14
CA ARG A 153 -15.56 31.20 1.50
C ARG A 153 -16.59 30.35 2.25
N ARG A 154 -16.80 29.09 1.83
CA ARG A 154 -17.74 28.16 2.48
C ARG A 154 -17.29 27.79 3.89
N ILE A 155 -16.00 27.51 4.09
CA ILE A 155 -15.41 27.23 5.40
C ILE A 155 -15.48 28.46 6.29
N TYR A 156 -15.16 29.65 5.77
CA TYR A 156 -15.29 30.91 6.51
C TYR A 156 -16.72 31.18 6.97
N HIS A 157 -17.72 30.95 6.10
CA HIS A 157 -19.13 31.06 6.47
C HIS A 157 -19.54 30.03 7.52
N LEU A 158 -19.12 28.77 7.40
CA LEU A 158 -19.42 27.70 8.36
C LEU A 158 -18.83 27.98 9.75
N ILE A 159 -17.58 28.45 9.80
CA ILE A 159 -16.91 28.86 11.06
C ILE A 159 -17.63 30.06 11.68
N ARG A 160 -18.13 30.99 10.85
CA ARG A 160 -18.84 32.19 11.30
C ARG A 160 -20.26 31.89 11.81
N THR A 161 -20.95 30.88 11.28
CA THR A 161 -22.32 30.52 11.67
C THR A 161 -22.39 29.49 12.78
N ASP A 162 -21.54 28.46 12.76
CA ASP A 162 -21.60 27.31 13.69
C ASP A 162 -20.55 27.36 14.82
N GLY A 163 -19.62 28.33 14.78
CA GLY A 163 -18.59 28.53 15.80
C GLY A 163 -17.73 27.27 16.04
N ILE A 164 -17.37 27.02 17.31
CA ILE A 164 -16.53 25.86 17.73
C ILE A 164 -17.29 24.52 17.58
N GLY A 165 -18.62 24.54 17.43
CA GLY A 165 -19.45 23.35 17.23
C GLY A 165 -19.18 22.62 15.91
N CYS A 166 -18.61 23.31 14.92
CA CYS A 166 -18.17 22.75 13.63
C CYS A 166 -17.10 21.66 13.78
N PHE A 167 -16.34 21.64 14.88
CA PHE A 167 -15.26 20.67 15.11
C PHE A 167 -15.74 19.37 15.75
N ARG A 168 -17.05 19.17 15.97
CA ARG A 168 -17.56 17.88 16.45
C ARG A 168 -17.38 16.81 15.38
N PRO A 169 -16.52 15.80 15.58
CA PRO A 169 -16.30 14.78 14.58
C PRO A 169 -17.55 13.92 14.43
N THR A 170 -18.06 13.84 13.21
CA THR A 170 -19.15 12.91 12.84
C THR A 170 -18.71 11.45 13.03
N TYR A 171 -17.42 11.16 12.77
CA TYR A 171 -16.83 9.81 12.90
C TYR A 171 -15.52 9.86 13.71
N LEU A 172 -15.63 9.76 15.04
CA LEU A 172 -14.49 9.88 15.96
C LEU A 172 -13.34 8.91 15.62
N GLU A 173 -13.67 7.64 15.33
CA GLU A 173 -12.68 6.58 15.11
C GLU A 173 -11.83 6.84 13.86
N ARG A 174 -12.47 7.27 12.77
CA ARG A 174 -11.79 7.64 11.53
C ARG A 174 -10.94 8.89 11.70
N MET A 175 -11.45 9.89 12.44
CA MET A 175 -10.69 11.10 12.72
C MET A 175 -9.42 10.79 13.51
N LEU A 176 -9.51 9.94 14.55
CA LEU A 176 -8.34 9.54 15.34
C LEU A 176 -7.29 8.83 14.50
N LEU A 177 -7.70 7.89 13.63
CA LEU A 177 -6.78 7.23 12.72
C LEU A 177 -6.08 8.24 11.82
N LEU A 178 -6.84 9.09 11.14
CA LEU A 178 -6.31 10.04 10.19
C LEU A 178 -5.37 11.06 10.86
N LEU A 179 -5.65 11.43 12.11
CA LEU A 179 -4.76 12.26 12.91
C LEU A 179 -3.44 11.56 13.22
N ILE A 180 -3.48 10.28 13.61
CA ILE A 180 -2.27 9.46 13.82
C ILE A 180 -1.50 9.31 12.50
N ALA A 181 -2.18 9.03 11.38
CA ALA A 181 -1.58 8.92 10.05
C ALA A 181 -0.88 10.22 9.62
N ASN A 182 -1.53 11.37 9.80
CA ASN A 182 -0.89 12.66 9.51
C ASN A 182 0.28 12.95 10.45
N LEU A 183 0.18 12.62 11.74
CA LEU A 183 1.29 12.81 12.67
C LEU A 183 2.53 12.02 12.23
N VAL A 184 2.33 10.76 11.82
CA VAL A 184 3.41 9.93 11.27
C VAL A 184 3.95 10.50 9.96
N ASN A 185 3.08 10.90 9.02
CA ASN A 185 3.50 11.52 7.76
C ASN A 185 4.25 12.84 7.98
N PHE A 186 3.84 13.68 8.92
CA PHE A 186 4.52 14.92 9.26
C PHE A 186 5.89 14.65 9.89
N THR A 187 5.99 13.60 10.71
CA THR A 187 7.26 13.14 11.27
C THR A 187 8.21 12.66 10.17
N LEU A 188 7.71 11.89 9.19
CA LEU A 188 8.48 11.46 8.02
C LEU A 188 8.92 12.62 7.15
N ALA A 189 8.05 13.61 6.92
CA ALA A 189 8.36 14.84 6.21
C ALA A 189 9.48 15.64 6.91
N GLY A 190 9.37 15.78 8.24
CA GLY A 190 10.40 16.41 9.08
C GLY A 190 11.74 15.66 9.02
N TYR A 191 11.72 14.33 9.06
CA TYR A 191 12.91 13.51 8.87
C TYR A 191 13.55 13.74 7.49
N GLY A 192 12.73 13.76 6.43
CA GLY A 192 13.18 13.98 5.05
C GLY A 192 13.93 15.30 4.86
N ILE A 193 13.38 16.41 5.37
CA ILE A 193 14.02 17.73 5.20
C ILE A 193 15.30 17.90 6.04
N VAL A 194 15.38 17.27 7.21
CA VAL A 194 16.54 17.36 8.11
C VAL A 194 17.68 16.47 7.63
N LYS A 195 17.40 15.19 7.36
CA LYS A 195 18.44 14.21 7.02
C LYS A 195 18.78 14.19 5.54
N ARG A 196 17.83 14.50 4.66
CA ARG A 196 17.97 14.45 3.19
C ARG A 196 18.74 13.21 2.75
N PRO A 197 18.19 12.00 2.96
CA PRO A 197 18.85 10.77 2.59
C PRO A 197 19.27 10.81 1.11
N ARG A 198 20.44 10.26 0.82
CA ARG A 198 20.98 10.21 -0.55
C ARG A 198 20.08 9.40 -1.48
N ASP A 199 19.45 8.37 -0.91
CA ASP A 199 18.48 7.52 -1.57
C ASP A 199 17.06 8.05 -1.37
N PHE A 200 16.63 8.93 -2.28
CA PHE A 200 15.26 9.44 -2.29
C PHE A 200 14.23 8.34 -2.57
N SER A 201 14.57 7.34 -3.38
CA SER A 201 13.65 6.26 -3.75
C SER A 201 13.26 5.41 -2.54
N THR A 202 14.24 4.97 -1.74
CA THR A 202 13.93 4.22 -0.51
C THR A 202 13.18 5.09 0.51
N PHE A 203 13.46 6.39 0.56
CA PHE A 203 12.68 7.31 1.40
C PHE A 203 11.21 7.39 0.95
N LEU A 204 10.96 7.58 -0.34
CA LEU A 204 9.60 7.60 -0.89
C LEU A 204 8.89 6.25 -0.69
N LEU A 205 9.61 5.13 -0.87
CA LEU A 205 9.10 3.79 -0.60
C LEU A 205 8.68 3.65 0.86
N SER A 206 9.50 4.15 1.79
CA SER A 206 9.21 4.07 3.22
C SER A 206 7.92 4.79 3.59
N ILE A 207 7.62 5.94 2.95
CA ILE A 207 6.34 6.64 3.12
C ILE A 207 5.17 5.73 2.70
N PHE A 208 5.24 5.12 1.52
CA PHE A 208 4.19 4.22 1.05
C PHE A 208 4.03 2.99 1.94
N MET A 209 5.14 2.36 2.34
CA MET A 209 5.11 1.16 3.17
C MET A 209 4.56 1.44 4.57
N ILE A 210 4.94 2.56 5.20
CA ILE A 210 4.42 2.95 6.52
C ILE A 210 2.92 3.23 6.43
N ASN A 211 2.48 4.01 5.44
CA ASN A 211 1.05 4.28 5.25
C ASN A 211 0.26 2.99 4.97
N LEU A 212 0.78 2.10 4.14
CA LEU A 212 0.17 0.80 3.84
C LEU A 212 0.03 -0.05 5.11
N LEU A 213 1.10 -0.16 5.91
CA LEU A 213 1.06 -0.93 7.16
C LEU A 213 0.07 -0.33 8.14
N MET A 214 0.10 0.99 8.34
CA MET A 214 -0.86 1.69 9.21
C MET A 214 -2.29 1.43 8.77
N TYR A 215 -2.56 1.52 7.47
CA TYR A 215 -3.90 1.31 6.93
C TYR A 215 -4.35 -0.16 7.05
N THR A 216 -3.44 -1.10 6.85
CA THR A 216 -3.71 -2.54 7.06
C THR A 216 -4.01 -2.85 8.53
N PHE A 217 -3.22 -2.30 9.47
CA PHE A 217 -3.47 -2.46 10.90
C PHE A 217 -4.81 -1.86 11.31
N PHE A 218 -5.13 -0.66 10.82
CA PHE A 218 -6.42 -0.05 11.05
C PHE A 218 -7.56 -0.94 10.57
N TYR A 219 -7.46 -1.47 9.35
CA TYR A 219 -8.48 -2.36 8.80
C TYR A 219 -8.73 -3.58 9.69
N VAL A 220 -7.66 -4.23 10.15
CA VAL A 220 -7.74 -5.40 11.04
C VAL A 220 -8.34 -5.01 12.39
N ILE A 221 -7.93 -3.89 12.99
CA ILE A 221 -8.46 -3.38 14.26
C ILE A 221 -9.96 -3.08 14.15
N MET A 222 -10.40 -2.43 13.08
CA MET A 222 -11.82 -2.14 12.85
C MET A 222 -12.65 -3.41 12.67
N LYS A 223 -12.11 -4.39 11.92
CA LYS A 223 -12.74 -5.70 11.78
C LYS A 223 -12.94 -6.39 13.14
N LEU A 224 -11.92 -6.34 14.01
CA LEU A 224 -11.99 -6.86 15.38
C LEU A 224 -13.01 -6.08 16.24
N ARG A 225 -13.01 -4.75 16.19
CA ARG A 225 -13.92 -3.86 16.94
C ARG A 225 -15.38 -4.13 16.61
N HIS A 226 -15.70 -4.29 15.32
CA HIS A 226 -17.05 -4.61 14.84
C HIS A 226 -17.42 -6.10 15.00
N ARG A 227 -16.58 -6.90 15.67
CA ARG A 227 -16.80 -8.34 15.94
C ARG A 227 -17.03 -9.14 14.66
N GLU A 228 -16.41 -8.73 13.56
CA GLU A 228 -16.33 -9.55 12.35
C GLU A 228 -15.34 -10.70 12.59
N ARG A 229 -15.63 -11.87 12.02
CA ARG A 229 -14.87 -13.09 12.32
C ARG A 229 -13.85 -13.33 11.21
N PHE A 230 -12.65 -13.75 11.57
CA PHE A 230 -11.69 -14.26 10.59
C PHE A 230 -12.01 -15.72 10.29
N GLN A 231 -12.11 -16.07 9.00
CA GLN A 231 -12.20 -17.48 8.62
C GLN A 231 -10.86 -18.18 8.89
N MET A 232 -10.89 -19.49 9.12
CA MET A 232 -9.67 -20.28 9.40
C MET A 232 -8.60 -20.11 8.32
N LEU A 233 -9.01 -20.05 7.04
CA LEU A 233 -8.08 -19.83 5.94
C LEU A 233 -7.39 -18.46 6.03
N SER A 234 -8.13 -17.41 6.36
CA SER A 234 -7.58 -16.06 6.56
C SER A 234 -6.62 -16.03 7.76
N LEU A 235 -6.93 -16.74 8.85
CA LEU A 235 -6.03 -16.87 10.01
C LEU A 235 -4.73 -17.59 9.66
N VAL A 236 -4.80 -18.65 8.84
CA VAL A 236 -3.61 -19.35 8.33
C VAL A 236 -2.74 -18.40 7.51
N TYR A 237 -3.33 -17.61 6.60
CA TYR A 237 -2.56 -16.62 5.84
C TYR A 237 -1.98 -15.50 6.69
N ILE A 238 -2.67 -15.04 7.74
CA ILE A 238 -2.11 -14.08 8.72
C ILE A 238 -0.88 -14.69 9.39
N LEU A 239 -0.99 -15.92 9.92
CA LEU A 239 0.11 -16.58 10.61
C LEU A 239 1.31 -16.76 9.68
N LEU A 240 1.09 -17.30 8.47
CA LEU A 240 2.15 -17.50 7.49
C LEU A 240 2.81 -16.18 7.09
N ALA A 241 2.03 -15.14 6.82
CA ALA A 241 2.56 -13.82 6.48
C ALA A 241 3.37 -13.21 7.64
N CYS A 242 2.89 -13.30 8.88
CA CYS A 242 3.59 -12.77 10.06
C CYS A 242 4.92 -13.50 10.29
N VAL A 243 4.93 -14.83 10.21
CA VAL A 243 6.15 -15.64 10.37
C VAL A 243 7.15 -15.31 9.26
N SER A 244 6.71 -15.32 8.00
CA SER A 244 7.60 -15.06 6.87
C SER A 244 8.12 -13.62 6.85
N TRP A 245 7.30 -12.62 7.20
CA TRP A 245 7.74 -11.22 7.33
C TRP A 245 8.73 -11.06 8.47
N GLY A 246 8.48 -11.70 9.63
CA GLY A 246 9.40 -11.67 10.77
C GLY A 246 10.78 -12.22 10.40
N CYS A 247 10.82 -13.37 9.72
CA CYS A 247 12.07 -13.94 9.21
C CYS A 247 12.71 -13.03 8.14
N ALA A 248 11.93 -12.47 7.22
CA ALA A 248 12.45 -11.56 6.19
C ALA A 248 13.10 -10.31 6.82
N ILE A 249 12.46 -9.70 7.83
CA ILE A 249 13.01 -8.52 8.53
C ILE A 249 14.31 -8.86 9.25
N TYR A 250 14.42 -10.04 9.86
CA TYR A 250 15.65 -10.49 10.50
C TYR A 250 16.83 -10.51 9.52
N PHE A 251 16.64 -11.10 8.33
CA PHE A 251 17.67 -11.13 7.29
C PHE A 251 17.90 -9.76 6.65
N TYR A 252 16.87 -8.94 6.49
CA TYR A 252 17.00 -7.56 5.99
C TYR A 252 17.89 -6.68 6.88
N LEU A 253 17.75 -6.81 8.20
CA LEU A 253 18.57 -6.07 9.15
C LEU A 253 20.04 -6.52 9.14
N THR A 254 20.32 -7.72 8.61
CA THR A 254 21.66 -8.23 8.40
C THR A 254 22.21 -7.69 7.09
N ARG A 255 22.80 -6.49 7.12
CA ARG A 255 23.32 -5.83 5.91
C ARG A 255 24.57 -6.53 5.38
N THR A 256 24.43 -7.29 4.29
CA THR A 256 25.55 -7.92 3.57
C THR A 256 25.95 -7.16 2.29
N THR A 257 25.10 -6.28 1.78
CA THR A 257 25.34 -5.53 0.53
C THR A 257 24.83 -4.08 0.64
N THR A 258 25.38 -3.20 -0.19
CA THR A 258 24.83 -1.84 -0.43
C THR A 258 25.11 -1.36 -1.85
N TRP A 259 24.15 -0.63 -2.42
CA TRP A 259 24.25 -0.04 -3.74
C TRP A 259 24.77 1.41 -3.70
N GLU A 260 24.81 2.05 -2.52
CA GLU A 260 25.23 3.45 -2.36
C GLU A 260 26.73 3.67 -2.62
N VAL A 261 27.51 2.59 -2.66
CA VAL A 261 28.97 2.61 -2.78
C VAL A 261 29.41 1.81 -4.00
N THR A 262 30.69 1.96 -4.39
CA THR A 262 31.25 1.18 -5.50
C THR A 262 31.19 -0.32 -5.23
N PRO A 263 31.05 -1.17 -6.26
CA PRO A 263 31.00 -2.64 -6.08
C PRO A 263 32.19 -3.18 -5.26
N ALA A 264 33.38 -2.60 -5.42
CA ALA A 264 34.56 -2.95 -4.63
C ALA A 264 34.40 -2.66 -3.13
N LYS A 265 33.78 -1.53 -2.76
CA LYS A 265 33.48 -1.21 -1.36
C LYS A 265 32.33 -2.05 -0.81
N SER A 266 31.33 -2.33 -1.65
CA SER A 266 30.20 -3.18 -1.28
C SER A 266 30.66 -4.61 -0.94
N ARG A 267 31.59 -5.16 -1.73
CA ARG A 267 32.19 -6.48 -1.50
C ARG A 267 32.83 -6.66 -0.12
N ALA A 268 33.28 -5.57 0.51
CA ALA A 268 33.85 -5.63 1.86
C ALA A 268 32.81 -5.97 2.96
N LEU A 269 31.52 -5.89 2.64
CA LEU A 269 30.42 -6.23 3.55
C LEU A 269 29.99 -7.70 3.45
N ASN A 270 30.49 -8.44 2.44
CA ASN A 270 30.12 -9.83 2.21
C ASN A 270 30.42 -10.68 3.45
N GLN A 271 29.45 -11.52 3.81
CA GLN A 271 29.56 -12.52 4.86
C GLN A 271 29.51 -13.93 4.26
N PRO A 272 29.87 -14.98 5.01
CA PRO A 272 29.67 -16.36 4.57
C PRO A 272 28.21 -16.62 4.18
N CYS A 273 27.99 -17.45 3.16
CA CYS A 273 26.65 -17.86 2.73
C CYS A 273 25.93 -18.59 3.88
N VAL A 274 24.62 -18.38 3.98
CA VAL A 274 23.80 -18.89 5.09
C VAL A 274 23.09 -20.19 4.69
N LEU A 275 22.71 -20.31 3.42
CA LEU A 275 21.89 -21.42 2.94
C LEU A 275 22.58 -22.13 1.76
N LEU A 276 22.79 -23.45 1.91
CA LEU A 276 23.38 -24.34 0.91
C LEU A 276 24.76 -23.91 0.39
N ASP A 277 25.53 -23.16 1.20
CA ASP A 277 26.81 -22.56 0.80
C ASP A 277 26.74 -21.74 -0.50
N PHE A 278 25.53 -21.27 -0.85
CA PHE A 278 25.27 -20.56 -2.10
C PHE A 278 24.55 -19.24 -1.86
N TYR A 279 23.46 -19.26 -1.07
CA TYR A 279 22.65 -18.08 -0.83
C TYR A 279 23.14 -17.32 0.40
N ASP A 280 23.32 -16.00 0.24
CA ASP A 280 23.65 -15.11 1.35
C ASP A 280 22.38 -14.65 2.12
N ALA A 281 22.56 -13.82 3.14
CA ALA A 281 21.45 -13.27 3.92
C ALA A 281 20.49 -12.41 3.06
N HIS A 282 21.02 -11.70 2.06
CA HIS A 282 20.25 -10.82 1.19
C HIS A 282 19.34 -11.62 0.23
N ASP A 283 19.86 -12.71 -0.34
CA ASP A 283 19.09 -13.63 -1.18
C ASP A 283 17.94 -14.27 -0.37
N VAL A 284 18.24 -14.74 0.85
CA VAL A 284 17.24 -15.31 1.74
C VAL A 284 16.16 -14.29 2.10
N TRP A 285 16.53 -13.02 2.31
CA TRP A 285 15.56 -11.94 2.48
C TRP A 285 14.66 -11.77 1.25
N HIS A 286 15.20 -11.75 0.03
CA HIS A 286 14.39 -11.67 -1.20
C HIS A 286 13.41 -12.84 -1.34
N PHE A 287 13.84 -14.08 -1.05
CA PHE A 287 12.95 -15.23 -1.05
C PHE A 287 11.83 -15.09 -0.01
N LEU A 288 12.17 -14.81 1.24
CA LEU A 288 11.19 -14.71 2.32
C LEU A 288 10.22 -13.54 2.15
N SER A 289 10.70 -12.38 1.70
CA SER A 289 9.85 -11.21 1.42
C SER A 289 8.88 -11.48 0.25
N SER A 290 9.31 -12.18 -0.80
CA SER A 290 8.43 -12.56 -1.92
C SER A 290 7.30 -13.51 -1.47
N VAL A 291 7.62 -14.48 -0.61
CA VAL A 291 6.66 -15.41 0.01
C VAL A 291 5.69 -14.64 0.92
N SER A 292 6.22 -13.70 1.70
CA SER A 292 5.42 -12.85 2.60
C SER A 292 4.43 -11.99 1.83
N MET A 293 4.87 -11.34 0.75
CA MET A 293 4.01 -10.56 -0.15
C MET A 293 2.90 -11.42 -0.75
N PHE A 294 3.23 -12.63 -1.21
CA PHE A 294 2.22 -13.57 -1.71
C PHE A 294 1.17 -13.92 -0.66
N PHE A 295 1.58 -14.24 0.57
CA PHE A 295 0.63 -14.52 1.65
C PHE A 295 -0.18 -13.29 2.07
N SER A 296 0.41 -12.08 2.04
CA SER A 296 -0.34 -10.83 2.25
C SER A 296 -1.40 -10.60 1.17
N PHE A 297 -1.13 -10.97 -0.08
CA PHE A 297 -2.08 -10.83 -1.19
C PHE A 297 -3.21 -11.85 -1.07
N MET A 298 -2.86 -13.09 -0.71
CA MET A 298 -3.83 -14.13 -0.40
C MET A 298 -4.69 -13.73 0.80
N LEU A 299 -4.10 -13.19 1.86
CA LEU A 299 -4.82 -12.64 2.99
C LEU A 299 -5.85 -11.61 2.52
N LEU A 300 -5.43 -10.61 1.74
CA LEU A 300 -6.33 -9.56 1.24
C LEU A 300 -7.49 -10.11 0.39
N MET A 301 -7.26 -11.20 -0.36
CA MET A 301 -8.28 -11.85 -1.17
C MET A 301 -9.32 -12.64 -0.36
N TYR A 302 -8.94 -13.14 0.82
CA TYR A 302 -9.79 -13.97 1.70
C TYR A 302 -10.22 -13.26 2.99
N LEU A 303 -9.78 -12.03 3.22
CA LEU A 303 -9.96 -11.31 4.50
C LEU A 303 -11.42 -11.13 4.90
N ASP A 304 -12.30 -10.93 3.91
CA ASP A 304 -13.71 -10.58 4.11
C ASP A 304 -14.69 -11.67 3.65
N ASP A 305 -14.20 -12.90 3.49
CA ASP A 305 -15.03 -14.03 3.07
C ASP A 305 -16.11 -14.39 4.11
N ASP A 306 -15.92 -13.99 5.38
CA ASP A 306 -16.92 -14.12 6.44
C ASP A 306 -18.19 -13.30 6.18
N LEU A 307 -18.07 -12.22 5.40
CA LEU A 307 -19.18 -11.33 5.05
C LEU A 307 -19.93 -11.77 3.80
N SER A 308 -19.47 -12.80 3.08
CA SER A 308 -20.03 -13.24 1.78
C SER A 308 -21.53 -13.52 1.79
N LYS A 309 -22.09 -13.92 2.95
CA LYS A 309 -23.52 -14.22 3.13
C LYS A 309 -24.29 -13.14 3.90
N ARG A 310 -23.64 -12.07 4.37
CA ARG A 310 -24.30 -10.99 5.11
C ARG A 310 -24.97 -10.00 4.13
N PRO A 311 -26.19 -9.52 4.41
CA PRO A 311 -26.79 -8.42 3.65
C PRO A 311 -25.88 -7.19 3.65
N ARG A 312 -25.69 -6.56 2.48
CA ARG A 312 -24.75 -5.43 2.32
C ARG A 312 -25.08 -4.23 3.22
N ASN A 313 -26.37 -3.98 3.46
CA ASN A 313 -26.83 -2.90 4.34
C ASN A 313 -26.49 -3.12 5.83
N GLN A 314 -26.06 -4.33 6.22
CA GLN A 314 -25.64 -4.66 7.57
C GLN A 314 -24.11 -4.68 7.73
N ILE A 315 -23.36 -4.46 6.64
CA ILE A 315 -21.90 -4.42 6.68
C ILE A 315 -21.47 -3.01 7.06
N PHE A 316 -20.71 -2.89 8.15
CA PHE A 316 -20.17 -1.62 8.59
C PHE A 316 -19.10 -1.12 7.61
N VAL A 317 -19.19 0.17 7.29
CA VAL A 317 -18.18 0.91 6.53
C VAL A 317 -17.33 1.67 7.53
N PHE A 318 -16.01 1.57 7.44
CA PHE A 318 -15.08 2.23 8.36
C PHE A 318 -13.87 2.80 7.64
#